data_AF-A0A6A6GAI5-F1
#
_entry.id   AF-A0A6A6GAI5-F1
#
_cell.length_a   1.000
_cell.length_b   1.000
_cell.length_c   1.000
_cell.angle_alpha   90.00
_cell.angle_beta   90.00
_cell.angle_gamma   90.00
#
_symmetry.space_group_name_H-M   'P 1'
#
loop_
_entity.id
_entity.type
_entity.pdbx_description
1 polymer ?
#
loop_
_entity_poly.entity_id
_entity_poly.type
_entity_poly.pdbx_seq_one_letter_code
_entity_poly.pdbx_strand_id
1 'polypeptide(L)'
;MLCHFNIQIVLFALYIQSGLSLPFEPPFGILVARQPLQANTVLEPLNATTQPWKRADGGFPCFVRNFLCCWTCCPPDSPPPRPIELRPNPSTNNPAWTCTGEVPSLDELRYHAIRLRDIEVKTSIFYTKLVKGRAVEAAACWFDEYEEGVKRGDMAHFNNILDDDYYFAVASAIKKMPNADRNIDRFQKLLSQAFAETSSGRVFVFMPSDSDVAGSAYDDMNVWKNWEYPALTRNVRVEEIRRVDPRVDQQSQQAWRKGDGPSEREPTGTNWPPGLAD
;
A
#
# COMPACT_ATOMS: atom_id res chain seq x y z
N MET A 1 -35.69 7.69 2.42
CA MET A 1 -34.39 8.37 2.34
C MET A 1 -33.30 7.29 2.34
N LEU A 2 -32.73 7.01 1.17
CA LEU A 2 -31.80 5.90 0.92
C LEU A 2 -30.36 6.36 1.15
N CYS A 3 -29.67 5.70 2.07
CA CYS A 3 -28.22 5.83 2.29
C CYS A 3 -27.46 5.48 1.01
N HIS A 4 -26.60 6.39 0.56
CA HIS A 4 -25.59 6.10 -0.45
C HIS A 4 -24.55 5.13 0.14
N PHE A 5 -24.68 3.86 -0.23
CA PHE A 5 -23.67 2.83 0.00
C PHE A 5 -22.42 3.15 -0.81
N ASN A 6 -21.28 3.03 -0.15
CA ASN A 6 -19.94 3.27 -0.69
C ASN A 6 -19.65 2.33 -1.87
N ILE A 7 -19.57 2.88 -3.09
CA ILE A 7 -19.31 2.18 -4.36
C ILE A 7 -17.88 1.60 -4.42
N GLN A 8 -16.98 1.96 -3.51
CA GLN A 8 -15.57 1.57 -3.54
C GLN A 8 -15.28 0.11 -3.13
N ILE A 9 -16.20 -0.58 -2.45
CA ILE A 9 -16.02 -2.01 -2.07
C ILE A 9 -16.49 -2.95 -3.20
N VAL A 10 -17.34 -2.48 -4.12
CA VAL A 10 -17.96 -3.33 -5.14
C VAL A 10 -17.01 -3.66 -6.31
N LEU A 11 -16.02 -2.82 -6.59
CA LEU A 11 -15.09 -3.06 -7.70
C LEU A 11 -13.97 -4.06 -7.38
N PHE A 12 -13.67 -4.29 -6.10
CA PHE A 12 -12.81 -5.42 -5.69
C PHE A 12 -13.58 -6.76 -5.68
N ALA A 13 -14.91 -6.71 -5.53
CA ALA A 13 -15.79 -7.89 -5.59
C ALA A 13 -16.13 -8.31 -7.03
N LEU A 14 -16.23 -7.37 -7.98
CA LEU A 14 -16.43 -7.68 -9.41
C LEU A 14 -15.24 -8.40 -10.05
N TYR A 15 -14.05 -8.33 -9.44
CA TYR A 15 -12.87 -9.13 -9.81
C TYR A 15 -13.01 -10.62 -9.47
N ILE A 16 -13.90 -11.00 -8.53
CA ILE A 16 -14.12 -12.40 -8.12
C ILE A 16 -15.31 -13.04 -8.87
N GLN A 17 -16.22 -12.25 -9.43
CA GLN A 17 -17.51 -12.76 -9.94
C GLN A 17 -17.54 -13.12 -11.44
N SER A 18 -16.48 -12.87 -12.22
CA SER A 18 -16.48 -13.08 -13.68
C SER A 18 -16.11 -14.49 -14.16
N GLY A 19 -15.94 -15.48 -13.27
CA GLY A 19 -16.11 -16.91 -13.58
C GLY A 19 -15.34 -17.48 -14.79
N LEU A 20 -14.20 -16.91 -15.18
CA LEU A 20 -13.35 -17.47 -16.23
C LEU A 20 -12.20 -18.26 -15.59
N SER A 21 -12.41 -19.57 -15.51
CA SER A 21 -11.44 -20.56 -15.07
C SER A 21 -10.40 -20.81 -16.18
N LEU A 22 -9.16 -20.33 -16.03
CA LEU A 22 -7.96 -20.90 -16.66
C LEU A 22 -6.73 -20.62 -15.74
N PRO A 23 -5.66 -21.44 -15.84
CA PRO A 23 -4.71 -21.66 -14.76
C PRO A 23 -3.62 -20.60 -14.80
N PHE A 24 -3.64 -19.67 -13.85
CA PHE A 24 -2.45 -18.88 -13.55
C PHE A 24 -2.45 -18.50 -12.08
N GLU A 25 -1.47 -19.01 -11.35
CA GLU A 25 -1.19 -18.57 -9.98
C GLU A 25 -0.75 -17.09 -10.03
N PRO A 26 -1.34 -16.20 -9.21
CA PRO A 26 -0.72 -14.90 -8.98
C PRO A 26 0.65 -15.13 -8.31
N PRO A 27 1.62 -14.20 -8.45
CA PRO A 27 2.98 -14.35 -7.92
C PRO A 27 3.04 -14.16 -6.39
N PHE A 28 2.24 -14.95 -5.67
CA PHE A 28 2.33 -15.19 -4.23
C PHE A 28 2.12 -16.70 -4.05
N GLY A 29 3.24 -17.43 -3.98
CA GLY A 29 3.24 -18.90 -3.92
C GLY A 29 2.45 -19.43 -2.72
N ILE A 30 1.51 -20.34 -3.00
CA ILE A 30 0.88 -21.22 -2.01
C ILE A 30 1.27 -22.65 -2.38
N LEU A 31 2.08 -23.30 -1.54
CA LEU A 31 2.27 -24.75 -1.57
C LEU A 31 0.98 -25.42 -1.07
N VAL A 32 0.22 -26.05 -1.97
CA VAL A 32 -0.88 -26.94 -1.60
C VAL A 32 -0.39 -28.39 -1.65
N ALA A 33 -0.08 -28.96 -0.49
CA ALA A 33 0.08 -30.41 -0.36
C ALA A 33 -1.30 -31.07 -0.53
N ARG A 34 -1.49 -31.84 -1.62
CA ARG A 34 -2.64 -32.74 -1.78
C ARG A 34 -2.34 -34.05 -1.06
N GLN A 35 -3.08 -34.36 0.01
CA GLN A 35 -3.29 -35.73 0.48
C GLN A 35 -4.70 -36.19 0.11
N PRO A 36 -4.88 -37.44 -0.37
CA PRO A 36 -6.19 -37.98 -0.68
C PRO A 36 -6.94 -38.41 0.59
N LEU A 37 -8.24 -38.10 0.62
CA LEU A 37 -9.20 -38.62 1.57
C LEU A 37 -9.28 -40.15 1.48
N GLN A 38 -8.99 -40.85 2.58
CA GLN A 38 -9.58 -42.15 2.86
C GLN A 38 -10.51 -42.04 4.06
N ALA A 39 -11.68 -42.63 3.89
CA ALA A 39 -12.76 -42.72 4.85
C ALA A 39 -12.46 -43.75 5.96
N ASN A 40 -13.25 -43.64 7.03
CA ASN A 40 -13.34 -44.46 8.23
C ASN A 40 -12.38 -44.06 9.34
N THR A 41 -12.91 -43.57 10.47
CA THR A 41 -12.80 -44.20 11.80
C THR A 41 -13.62 -43.41 12.83
N VAL A 42 -14.64 -44.11 13.37
CA VAL A 42 -15.19 -44.14 14.74
C VAL A 42 -15.23 -42.85 15.58
N LEU A 43 -16.47 -42.46 15.92
CA LEU A 43 -16.83 -41.53 17.01
C LEU A 43 -16.58 -42.16 18.38
N GLU A 44 -15.84 -41.48 19.26
CA GLU A 44 -15.95 -41.65 20.71
C GLU A 44 -16.30 -40.31 21.38
N PRO A 45 -17.22 -40.28 22.36
CA PRO A 45 -17.58 -39.08 23.09
C PRO A 45 -16.74 -38.96 24.36
N LEU A 46 -16.06 -37.83 24.56
CA LEU A 46 -15.43 -37.52 25.85
C LEU A 46 -16.25 -36.48 26.62
N ASN A 47 -16.91 -37.04 27.64
CA ASN A 47 -17.46 -36.47 28.86
C ASN A 47 -17.23 -34.98 29.14
N ALA A 48 -18.34 -34.24 29.23
CA ALA A 48 -18.44 -33.04 30.04
C ALA A 48 -18.67 -33.45 31.51
N THR A 49 -17.74 -33.07 32.40
CA THR A 49 -17.99 -33.05 33.84
C THR A 49 -17.64 -31.68 34.39
N THR A 50 -18.59 -31.19 35.15
CA THR A 50 -18.74 -29.90 35.82
C THR A 50 -17.69 -29.68 36.93
N GLN A 51 -17.29 -28.42 37.17
CA GLN A 51 -17.61 -27.66 38.40
C GLN A 51 -16.85 -26.32 38.52
N PRO A 52 -17.33 -25.39 39.38
CA PRO A 52 -17.29 -23.94 39.16
C PRO A 52 -16.29 -23.20 40.06
N TRP A 53 -15.84 -22.01 39.65
CA TRP A 53 -15.24 -21.04 40.56
C TRP A 53 -15.74 -19.62 40.29
N LYS A 54 -16.20 -18.97 41.37
CA LYS A 54 -16.71 -17.60 41.45
C LYS A 54 -15.66 -16.75 42.21
N ARG A 55 -15.31 -15.58 41.62
CA ARG A 55 -14.65 -14.36 42.18
C ARG A 55 -13.23 -14.54 42.74
N ALA A 56 -12.35 -13.55 42.83
CA ALA A 56 -12.44 -12.09 42.77
C ALA A 56 -11.11 -11.52 42.25
N ASP A 57 -11.13 -10.28 41.76
CA ASP A 57 -10.05 -9.29 41.80
C ASP A 57 -8.64 -9.71 41.40
N GLY A 58 -8.25 -9.35 40.17
CA GLY A 58 -6.86 -9.42 39.70
C GLY A 58 -6.78 -9.12 38.22
N GLY A 59 -6.18 -7.97 37.87
CA GLY A 59 -5.98 -7.55 36.49
C GLY A 59 -5.26 -8.62 35.66
N PHE A 60 -5.83 -8.98 34.52
CA PHE A 60 -5.19 -9.87 33.56
C PHE A 60 -4.21 -9.07 32.67
N PRO A 61 -3.01 -9.60 32.40
CA PRO A 61 -2.05 -8.97 31.52
C PRO A 61 -2.55 -9.02 30.06
N CYS A 62 -2.41 -7.90 29.36
CA CYS A 62 -2.64 -7.78 27.92
C CYS A 62 -1.59 -8.61 27.16
N PHE A 63 -1.82 -9.91 26.97
CA PHE A 63 -0.89 -10.73 26.19
C PHE A 63 -1.53 -11.60 25.11
N VAL A 64 -2.84 -11.50 24.86
CA VAL A 64 -3.49 -12.22 23.75
C VAL A 64 -4.61 -11.38 23.12
N ARG A 65 -4.29 -10.25 22.47
CA ARG A 65 -5.28 -9.46 21.68
C ARG A 65 -4.69 -8.69 20.49
N ASN A 66 -3.77 -9.30 19.72
CA ASN A 66 -3.06 -8.61 18.63
C ASN A 66 -3.79 -8.47 17.27
N PHE A 67 -5.11 -8.63 17.17
CA PHE A 67 -5.82 -8.45 15.88
C PHE A 67 -7.19 -7.77 15.94
N LEU A 68 -7.66 -7.37 17.14
CA LEU A 68 -8.97 -6.71 17.32
C LEU A 68 -8.87 -5.22 17.65
N CYS A 69 -7.69 -4.67 17.96
CA CYS A 69 -7.57 -3.26 18.36
C CYS A 69 -7.98 -2.28 17.25
N CYS A 70 -7.73 -2.57 15.96
CA CYS A 70 -8.06 -1.63 14.89
C CYS A 70 -9.57 -1.35 14.73
N TRP A 71 -10.47 -2.24 15.18
CA TRP A 71 -11.91 -1.97 15.16
C TRP A 71 -12.41 -1.19 16.39
N THR A 72 -11.66 -1.22 17.50
CA THR A 72 -12.00 -0.47 18.72
C THR A 72 -11.22 0.83 18.87
N CYS A 73 -10.19 1.08 18.06
CA CYS A 73 -9.38 2.30 18.10
C CYS A 73 -10.02 3.50 17.38
N CYS A 74 -11.14 3.32 16.67
CA CYS A 74 -12.04 4.44 16.39
C CYS A 74 -12.96 4.60 17.61
N PRO A 75 -12.77 5.59 18.50
CA PRO A 75 -13.76 5.85 19.52
C PRO A 75 -15.12 6.07 18.82
N PRO A 76 -16.21 5.45 19.31
CA PRO A 76 -17.55 5.64 18.73
C PRO A 76 -18.01 7.12 18.76
N ASP A 77 -17.31 7.95 19.55
CA ASP A 77 -17.53 9.38 19.69
C ASP A 77 -16.52 10.24 18.93
N SER A 78 -15.82 9.67 17.94
CA SER A 78 -15.06 10.48 16.98
C SER A 78 -16.04 11.50 16.37
N PRO A 79 -15.81 12.83 16.49
CA PRO A 79 -16.68 13.79 15.84
C PRO A 79 -16.75 13.40 14.36
N PRO A 80 -17.94 13.51 13.73
CA PRO A 80 -18.06 13.20 12.32
C PRO A 80 -16.94 13.94 11.59
N PRO A 81 -16.24 13.27 10.65
CA PRO A 81 -15.16 13.92 9.92
C PRO A 81 -15.68 15.28 9.48
N ARG A 82 -14.95 16.34 9.86
CA ARG A 82 -15.30 17.70 9.43
C ARG A 82 -15.60 17.60 7.95
N PRO A 83 -16.73 18.18 7.46
CA PRO A 83 -17.00 18.22 6.04
C PRO A 83 -15.69 18.62 5.37
N ILE A 84 -15.18 17.74 4.50
CA ILE A 84 -13.99 18.06 3.72
C ILE A 84 -14.32 19.41 3.13
N GLU A 85 -13.60 20.43 3.58
CA GLU A 85 -13.76 21.77 3.03
C GLU A 85 -13.40 21.59 1.58
N LEU A 86 -14.44 21.55 0.73
CA LEU A 86 -14.31 21.41 -0.71
C LEU A 86 -13.43 22.59 -1.11
N ARG A 87 -12.12 22.33 -1.24
CA ARG A 87 -11.23 23.27 -1.92
C ARG A 87 -11.95 23.62 -3.22
N PRO A 88 -12.01 24.91 -3.60
CA PRO A 88 -12.69 25.32 -4.81
C PRO A 88 -12.29 24.36 -5.93
N ASN A 89 -13.28 23.66 -6.46
CA ASN A 89 -13.14 22.69 -7.53
C ASN A 89 -12.25 23.36 -8.60
N PRO A 90 -11.04 22.85 -8.88
CA PRO A 90 -10.12 23.48 -9.82
C PRO A 90 -10.69 23.41 -11.24
N SER A 91 -11.64 24.30 -11.52
CA SER A 91 -12.43 24.41 -12.74
C SER A 91 -13.17 23.14 -13.16
N THR A 92 -14.46 23.27 -13.46
CA THR A 92 -15.23 22.29 -14.25
C THR A 92 -14.74 22.17 -15.71
N ASN A 93 -13.58 22.74 -16.03
CA ASN A 93 -12.88 22.59 -17.30
C ASN A 93 -11.75 21.56 -17.12
N ASN A 94 -11.99 20.45 -16.42
CA ASN A 94 -11.04 19.34 -16.41
C ASN A 94 -10.89 18.92 -17.89
N PRO A 95 -9.72 19.11 -18.53
CA PRO A 95 -9.56 18.70 -19.91
C PRO A 95 -9.88 17.21 -19.96
N ALA A 96 -10.78 16.80 -20.85
CA ALA A 96 -11.05 15.38 -21.05
C ALA A 96 -9.69 14.71 -21.33
N TRP A 97 -9.20 13.92 -20.38
CA TRP A 97 -7.90 13.27 -20.49
C TRP A 97 -7.99 12.25 -21.64
N THR A 98 -7.44 12.60 -22.80
CA THR A 98 -7.32 11.68 -23.92
C THR A 98 -5.94 11.04 -23.89
N CYS A 99 -5.89 9.76 -23.53
CA CYS A 99 -4.64 8.99 -23.47
C CYS A 99 -4.55 8.05 -24.68
N THR A 100 -3.35 7.93 -25.26
CA THR A 100 -3.07 7.09 -26.44
C THR A 100 -3.04 5.60 -26.12
N GLY A 101 -2.95 5.23 -24.84
CA GLY A 101 -2.76 3.86 -24.37
C GLY A 101 -1.29 3.49 -24.16
N GLU A 102 -0.37 4.40 -24.47
CA GLU A 102 1.04 4.28 -24.12
C GLU A 102 1.24 4.48 -22.60
N VAL A 103 2.27 3.85 -22.05
CA VAL A 103 2.66 4.07 -20.65
C VAL A 103 3.32 5.44 -20.56
N PRO A 104 2.81 6.38 -19.73
CA PRO A 104 3.41 7.70 -19.59
C PRO A 104 4.88 7.63 -19.20
N SER A 105 5.64 8.62 -19.66
CA SER A 105 7.06 8.74 -19.29
C SER A 105 7.23 9.03 -17.79
N LEU A 106 8.41 8.73 -17.25
CA LEU A 106 8.72 9.05 -15.86
C LEU A 106 8.59 10.57 -15.58
N ASP A 107 9.03 11.41 -16.51
CA ASP A 107 8.96 12.88 -16.41
C ASP A 107 7.51 13.38 -16.33
N GLU A 108 6.64 12.82 -17.15
CA GLU A 108 5.22 13.13 -17.16
C GLU A 108 4.56 12.73 -15.83
N LEU A 109 4.85 11.53 -15.32
CA LEU A 109 4.31 11.08 -14.03
C LEU A 109 4.77 11.98 -12.87
N ARG A 110 6.03 12.41 -12.85
CA ARG A 110 6.56 13.36 -11.85
C ARG A 110 5.86 14.70 -11.94
N TYR A 111 5.71 15.22 -13.16
CA TYR A 111 5.01 16.48 -13.40
C TYR A 111 3.57 16.44 -12.88
N HIS A 112 2.82 15.38 -13.18
CA HIS A 112 1.44 15.23 -12.70
C HIS A 112 1.36 15.03 -11.18
N ALA A 113 2.29 14.28 -10.57
CA ALA A 113 2.36 14.10 -9.13
C ALA A 113 2.56 15.44 -8.40
N ILE A 114 3.52 16.26 -8.85
CA ILE A 114 3.79 17.57 -8.26
C ILE A 114 2.61 18.52 -8.49
N ARG A 115 2.18 18.68 -9.74
CA ARG A 115 1.22 19.71 -10.14
C ARG A 115 -0.20 19.47 -9.62
N LEU A 116 -0.64 18.22 -9.52
CA LEU A 116 -2.04 17.89 -9.22
C LEU A 116 -2.27 17.48 -7.77
N ARG A 117 -1.22 17.07 -7.04
CA ARG A 117 -1.37 16.47 -5.70
C ARG A 117 -0.43 17.03 -4.64
N ASP A 118 0.37 18.03 -4.96
CA ASP A 118 1.26 18.74 -4.03
C ASP A 118 2.17 17.78 -3.24
N ILE A 119 2.70 16.74 -3.90
CA ILE A 119 3.44 15.65 -3.23
C ILE A 119 4.68 16.16 -2.50
N GLU A 120 5.31 17.22 -3.00
CA GLU A 120 6.56 17.77 -2.44
C GLU A 120 6.40 18.36 -1.03
N VAL A 121 5.18 18.69 -0.61
CA VAL A 121 4.89 19.24 0.73
C VAL A 121 4.20 18.24 1.65
N LYS A 122 3.96 17.02 1.18
CA LYS A 122 3.28 15.96 1.93
C LYS A 122 4.27 14.95 2.49
N THR A 123 3.93 14.38 3.65
CA THR A 123 4.66 13.26 4.22
C THR A 123 4.44 12.03 3.34
N SER A 124 5.50 11.56 2.68
CA SER A 124 5.40 10.42 1.76
C SER A 124 5.45 9.08 2.49
N ILE A 125 4.54 8.18 2.13
CA ILE A 125 4.37 6.86 2.75
C ILE A 125 4.42 5.76 1.70
N PHE A 126 5.31 4.80 1.94
CA PHE A 126 5.53 3.61 1.13
C PHE A 126 5.21 2.34 1.91
N TYR A 127 4.99 1.23 1.20
CA TYR A 127 4.58 -0.04 1.81
C TYR A 127 5.25 -1.19 1.08
N THR A 128 5.76 -2.17 1.82
CA THR A 128 6.24 -3.42 1.23
C THR A 128 6.05 -4.57 2.20
N LYS A 129 5.80 -5.78 1.66
CA LYS A 129 5.60 -7.03 2.42
C LYS A 129 4.51 -6.97 3.52
N LEU A 130 3.64 -5.95 3.52
CA LEU A 130 2.43 -5.95 4.34
C LEU A 130 1.32 -6.72 3.62
N VAL A 131 0.78 -7.71 4.31
CA VAL A 131 -0.23 -8.62 3.75
C VAL A 131 -1.59 -7.90 3.67
N LYS A 132 -2.13 -7.79 2.44
CA LYS A 132 -3.49 -7.32 2.07
C LYS A 132 -3.72 -5.80 2.12
N GLY A 133 -4.79 -5.35 1.45
CA GLY A 133 -5.17 -3.94 1.21
C GLY A 133 -5.47 -3.06 2.43
N ARG A 134 -5.03 -3.47 3.62
CA ARG A 134 -5.09 -2.69 4.86
C ARG A 134 -3.79 -1.96 5.17
N ALA A 135 -2.77 -2.05 4.33
CA ALA A 135 -1.50 -1.35 4.56
C ALA A 135 -1.71 0.16 4.73
N VAL A 136 -2.53 0.77 3.86
CA VAL A 136 -2.88 2.20 3.94
C VAL A 136 -3.65 2.54 5.22
N GLU A 137 -4.63 1.69 5.58
CA GLU A 137 -5.41 1.88 6.82
C GLU A 137 -4.53 1.74 8.07
N ALA A 138 -3.65 0.73 8.11
CA ALA A 138 -2.73 0.50 9.20
C ALA A 138 -1.74 1.66 9.36
N ALA A 139 -1.21 2.22 8.25
CA ALA A 139 -0.38 3.41 8.33
C ALA A 139 -1.14 4.63 8.80
N ALA A 140 -2.35 4.87 8.27
CA ALA A 140 -3.16 6.00 8.72
C ALA A 140 -3.45 5.93 10.23
N CYS A 141 -3.80 4.74 10.74
CA CYS A 141 -3.97 4.52 12.18
C CYS A 141 -2.68 4.75 12.97
N TRP A 142 -1.54 4.27 12.47
CA TRP A 142 -0.25 4.49 13.13
C TRP A 142 0.12 5.98 13.20
N PHE A 143 -0.10 6.73 12.12
CA PHE A 143 0.17 8.18 12.07
C PHE A 143 -0.70 8.94 13.06
N ASP A 144 -2.01 8.62 13.13
CA ASP A 144 -2.92 9.29 14.06
C ASP A 144 -2.51 9.11 15.53
N GLU A 145 -1.85 7.99 15.85
CA GLU A 145 -1.50 7.62 17.22
C GLU A 145 -0.07 8.04 17.60
N TYR A 146 0.89 7.95 16.69
CA TYR A 146 2.32 8.01 17.03
C TYR A 146 3.11 9.13 16.35
N GLU A 147 2.63 9.72 15.26
CA GLU A 147 3.36 10.81 14.58
C GLU A 147 2.67 12.15 14.81
N GLU A 148 3.19 12.90 15.78
CA GLU A 148 2.67 14.23 16.10
C GLU A 148 2.82 15.19 14.91
N GLY A 149 1.76 15.96 14.64
CA GLY A 149 1.79 17.04 13.65
C GLY A 149 1.54 16.62 12.20
N VAL A 150 1.46 15.32 11.89
CA VAL A 150 1.07 14.84 10.55
C VAL A 150 -0.38 14.37 10.58
N LYS A 151 -1.27 15.06 9.85
CA LYS A 151 -2.67 14.61 9.73
C LYS A 151 -2.82 13.71 8.51
N ARG A 152 -3.87 12.90 8.48
CA ARG A 152 -4.18 12.03 7.32
C ARG A 152 -4.17 12.75 5.96
N GLY A 153 -4.64 14.00 5.91
CA GLY A 153 -4.67 14.80 4.68
C GLY A 153 -3.30 15.31 4.21
N ASP A 154 -2.31 15.28 5.09
CA ASP A 154 -0.93 15.70 4.84
C ASP A 154 -0.06 14.54 4.34
N MET A 155 -0.64 13.33 4.23
CA MET A 155 0.05 12.13 3.78
C MET A 155 -0.12 11.92 2.28
N ALA A 156 0.99 11.63 1.60
CA ALA A 156 1.01 11.09 0.26
C ALA A 156 1.25 9.58 0.31
N HIS A 157 0.45 8.80 -0.41
CA HIS A 157 0.54 7.35 -0.51
C HIS A 157 0.11 6.92 -1.92
N PHE A 158 0.39 5.68 -2.31
CA PHE A 158 0.21 5.24 -3.69
C PHE A 158 -1.14 5.60 -4.34
N ASN A 159 -2.25 5.42 -3.61
CA ASN A 159 -3.60 5.71 -4.11
C ASN A 159 -3.91 7.21 -4.29
N ASN A 160 -3.05 8.14 -3.87
CA ASN A 160 -3.29 9.57 -3.97
C ASN A 160 -2.17 10.38 -4.63
N ILE A 161 -1.24 9.71 -5.34
CA ILE A 161 -0.12 10.34 -6.05
C ILE A 161 -0.59 11.14 -7.28
N LEU A 162 -1.56 10.62 -8.02
CA LEU A 162 -2.10 11.24 -9.23
C LEU A 162 -3.53 11.71 -9.00
N ASP A 163 -3.98 12.63 -9.85
CA ASP A 163 -5.40 12.89 -10.04
C ASP A 163 -6.14 11.62 -10.46
N ASP A 164 -7.30 11.37 -9.86
CA ASP A 164 -8.02 10.11 -10.01
C ASP A 164 -8.53 9.99 -11.45
N ASP A 165 -9.05 11.08 -12.05
CA ASP A 165 -9.53 11.09 -13.43
C ASP A 165 -8.38 10.83 -14.41
N TYR A 166 -7.22 11.47 -14.21
CA TYR A 166 -6.02 11.21 -15.00
C TYR A 166 -5.57 9.75 -14.90
N TYR A 167 -5.47 9.22 -13.67
CA TYR A 167 -5.08 7.83 -13.43
C TYR A 167 -6.03 6.86 -14.14
N PHE A 168 -7.34 7.06 -14.01
CA PHE A 168 -8.35 6.23 -14.66
C PHE A 168 -8.30 6.34 -16.18
N ALA A 169 -8.08 7.53 -16.74
CA ALA A 169 -7.95 7.72 -18.17
C ALA A 169 -6.74 6.95 -18.75
N VAL A 170 -5.57 7.10 -18.13
CA VAL A 170 -4.34 6.38 -18.53
C VAL A 170 -4.54 4.87 -18.41
N ALA A 171 -4.96 4.38 -17.24
CA ALA A 171 -5.14 2.95 -16.99
C ALA A 171 -6.19 2.34 -17.93
N SER A 172 -7.28 3.06 -18.22
CA SER A 172 -8.33 2.58 -19.13
C SER A 172 -7.87 2.56 -20.59
N ALA A 173 -7.01 3.49 -21.00
CA ALA A 173 -6.43 3.48 -22.34
C ALA A 173 -5.42 2.32 -22.50
N ILE A 174 -4.53 2.12 -21.52
CA ILE A 174 -3.56 1.00 -21.53
C ILE A 174 -4.28 -0.35 -21.62
N LYS A 175 -5.39 -0.52 -20.89
CA LYS A 175 -6.18 -1.77 -20.91
C LYS A 175 -6.76 -2.15 -22.28
N LYS A 176 -6.84 -1.20 -23.22
CA LYS A 176 -7.34 -1.44 -24.58
C LYS A 176 -6.22 -1.84 -25.55
N MET A 177 -4.96 -1.79 -25.12
CA MET A 177 -3.79 -2.08 -25.94
C MET A 177 -3.32 -3.53 -25.80
N PRO A 178 -2.60 -4.08 -26.80
CA PRO A 178 -1.87 -5.33 -26.63
C PRO A 178 -0.90 -5.27 -25.44
N ASN A 179 -0.68 -6.41 -24.77
CA ASN A 179 0.15 -6.52 -23.57
C ASN A 179 -0.31 -5.64 -22.39
N ALA A 180 -1.64 -5.40 -22.29
CA ALA A 180 -2.27 -4.58 -21.25
C ALA A 180 -1.72 -4.87 -19.83
N ASP A 181 -1.67 -6.13 -19.40
CA ASP A 181 -1.21 -6.48 -18.04
C ASP A 181 0.24 -6.06 -17.78
N ARG A 182 1.13 -6.29 -18.74
CA ARG A 182 2.54 -5.87 -18.66
C ARG A 182 2.67 -4.34 -18.65
N ASN A 183 1.87 -3.64 -19.45
CA ASN A 183 1.90 -2.19 -19.52
C ASN A 183 1.30 -1.55 -18.26
N ILE A 184 0.27 -2.15 -17.67
CA ILE A 184 -0.26 -1.73 -16.37
C ILE A 184 0.80 -1.94 -15.28
N ASP A 185 1.45 -3.11 -15.21
CA ASP A 185 2.55 -3.35 -14.27
C ASP A 185 3.67 -2.31 -14.42
N ARG A 186 4.09 -2.03 -15.66
CA ARG A 186 5.10 -1.00 -15.95
C ARG A 186 4.63 0.39 -15.50
N PHE A 187 3.39 0.76 -15.79
CA PHE A 187 2.80 2.03 -15.36
C PHE A 187 2.81 2.18 -13.83
N GLN A 188 2.39 1.15 -13.10
CA GLN A 188 2.38 1.18 -11.62
C GLN A 188 3.79 1.34 -11.04
N LYS A 189 4.77 0.61 -11.60
CA LYS A 189 6.18 0.70 -11.18
C LYS A 189 6.81 2.06 -11.47
N LEU A 190 6.57 2.61 -12.66
CA LEU A 190 7.05 3.95 -13.01
C LEU A 190 6.37 5.03 -12.15
N LEU A 191 5.08 4.88 -11.84
CA LEU A 191 4.37 5.80 -10.95
C LEU A 191 4.95 5.76 -9.53
N SER A 192 5.25 4.56 -9.03
CA SER A 192 5.90 4.36 -7.73
C SER A 192 7.31 4.99 -7.68
N GLN A 193 8.11 4.86 -8.75
CA GLN A 193 9.38 5.57 -8.86
C GLN A 193 9.21 7.09 -8.93
N ALA A 194 8.28 7.58 -9.76
CA ALA A 194 7.97 9.01 -9.85
C ALA A 194 7.58 9.59 -8.49
N PHE A 195 6.82 8.83 -7.70
CA PHE A 195 6.49 9.21 -6.33
C PHE A 195 7.74 9.33 -5.45
N ALA A 196 8.61 8.33 -5.44
CA ALA A 196 9.89 8.37 -4.72
C ALA A 196 10.80 9.56 -5.13
N GLU A 197 10.86 9.88 -6.42
CA GLU A 197 11.65 11.02 -6.93
C GLU A 197 11.02 12.39 -6.62
N THR A 198 9.72 12.43 -6.31
CA THR A 198 8.99 13.65 -5.97
C THR A 198 8.81 13.85 -4.47
N SER A 199 9.02 12.82 -3.66
CA SER A 199 9.05 12.90 -2.20
C SER A 199 10.12 13.87 -1.68
N SER A 200 9.92 14.37 -0.47
CA SER A 200 10.84 15.26 0.22
C SER A 200 10.83 15.03 1.73
N GLY A 201 11.82 15.55 2.44
CA GLY A 201 11.89 15.54 3.90
C GLY A 201 12.00 14.12 4.47
N ARG A 202 11.20 13.85 5.51
CA ARG A 202 11.08 12.54 6.15
C ARG A 202 10.08 11.68 5.38
N VAL A 203 10.53 10.52 4.93
CA VAL A 203 9.71 9.51 4.26
C VAL A 203 9.52 8.32 5.17
N PHE A 204 8.34 7.70 5.14
CA PHE A 204 8.04 6.50 5.92
C PHE A 204 7.84 5.30 5.02
N VAL A 205 8.37 4.16 5.43
CA VAL A 205 8.10 2.87 4.80
C VAL A 205 7.55 1.89 5.83
N PHE A 206 6.36 1.38 5.52
CA PHE A 206 5.66 0.41 6.35
C PHE A 206 6.00 -0.99 5.87
N MET A 207 6.71 -1.74 6.70
CA MET A 207 7.18 -3.09 6.40
C MET A 207 7.43 -3.90 7.67
N PRO A 208 7.44 -5.24 7.60
CA PRO A 208 7.80 -6.10 8.72
C PRO A 208 9.13 -5.74 9.40
N SER A 209 9.21 -5.88 10.73
CA SER A 209 10.42 -5.54 11.51
C SER A 209 11.61 -6.48 11.25
N ASP A 210 11.36 -7.64 10.65
CA ASP A 210 12.36 -8.59 10.16
C ASP A 210 12.75 -8.38 8.69
N SER A 211 12.14 -7.40 8.01
CA SER A 211 12.47 -7.06 6.63
C SER A 211 13.74 -6.23 6.51
N ASP A 212 14.59 -6.61 5.56
CA ASP A 212 15.71 -5.80 5.09
C ASP A 212 15.21 -4.60 4.27
N VAL A 213 15.52 -3.39 4.74
CA VAL A 213 15.09 -2.15 4.09
C VAL A 213 15.76 -1.96 2.73
N ALA A 214 17.00 -2.39 2.54
CA ALA A 214 17.63 -2.33 1.22
C ALA A 214 17.04 -3.35 0.24
N GLY A 215 16.28 -4.33 0.76
CA GLY A 215 15.64 -5.36 -0.04
C GLY A 215 16.63 -6.32 -0.70
N SER A 216 17.81 -6.55 -0.13
CA SER A 216 18.83 -7.45 -0.70
C SER A 216 18.29 -8.87 -0.94
N ALA A 217 17.43 -9.35 -0.03
CA ALA A 217 16.73 -10.63 -0.12
C ALA A 217 15.43 -10.60 -0.94
N TYR A 218 15.02 -9.44 -1.48
CA TYR A 218 13.81 -9.34 -2.28
C TYR A 218 14.06 -9.80 -3.72
N ASP A 219 13.02 -10.29 -4.38
CA ASP A 219 13.09 -10.64 -5.80
C ASP A 219 13.29 -9.39 -6.68
N ASP A 220 13.73 -9.58 -7.92
CA ASP A 220 13.99 -8.47 -8.85
C ASP A 220 12.70 -7.86 -9.44
N MET A 221 11.53 -8.42 -9.11
CA MET A 221 10.22 -7.83 -9.44
C MET A 221 9.71 -6.90 -8.34
N ASN A 222 10.36 -6.90 -7.16
CA ASN A 222 9.92 -6.12 -6.02
C ASN A 222 10.06 -4.62 -6.29
N VAL A 223 8.94 -3.91 -6.19
CA VAL A 223 8.84 -2.47 -6.47
C VAL A 223 9.73 -1.66 -5.53
N TRP A 224 9.68 -1.96 -4.23
CA TRP A 224 10.48 -1.26 -3.23
C TRP A 224 11.98 -1.39 -3.53
N LYS A 225 12.47 -2.62 -3.78
CA LYS A 225 13.88 -2.91 -4.05
C LYS A 225 14.43 -2.16 -5.27
N ASN A 226 13.69 -2.14 -6.38
CA ASN A 226 14.26 -1.73 -7.67
C ASN A 226 13.70 -0.42 -8.24
N TRP A 227 12.66 0.17 -7.64
CA TRP A 227 12.07 1.43 -8.10
C TRP A 227 12.02 2.48 -6.99
N GLU A 228 11.58 2.15 -5.78
CA GLU A 228 11.33 3.14 -4.71
C GLU A 228 12.59 3.44 -3.90
N TYR A 229 13.19 2.44 -3.25
CA TYR A 229 14.33 2.64 -2.36
C TYR A 229 15.54 3.26 -3.09
N PRO A 230 15.91 2.80 -4.30
CA PRO A 230 16.97 3.45 -5.06
C PRO A 230 16.70 4.90 -5.46
N ALA A 231 15.45 5.24 -5.77
CA ALA A 231 15.05 6.59 -6.10
C ALA A 231 15.07 7.49 -4.86
N LEU A 232 14.55 7.01 -3.72
CA LEU A 232 14.53 7.76 -2.47
C LEU A 232 15.93 8.10 -1.98
N THR A 233 16.85 7.13 -1.96
CA THR A 233 18.22 7.35 -1.46
C THR A 233 19.09 8.24 -2.36
N ARG A 234 18.67 8.47 -3.62
CA ARG A 234 19.27 9.42 -4.56
C ARG A 234 18.57 10.78 -4.60
N ASN A 235 17.35 10.86 -4.06
CA ASN A 235 16.58 12.08 -4.09
C ASN A 235 17.16 13.07 -3.08
N VAL A 236 17.79 14.13 -3.58
CA VAL A 236 18.47 15.17 -2.79
C VAL A 236 17.56 15.93 -1.81
N ARG A 237 16.24 15.79 -1.97
CA ARG A 237 15.21 16.41 -1.13
C ARG A 237 14.76 15.50 0.01
N VAL A 238 15.06 14.21 -0.04
CA VAL A 238 14.78 13.28 1.05
C VAL A 238 15.90 13.40 2.09
N GLU A 239 15.51 13.67 3.33
CA GLU A 239 16.43 13.83 4.45
C GLU A 239 16.59 12.53 5.24
N GLU A 240 15.51 11.76 5.39
CA GLU A 240 15.55 10.46 6.07
C GLU A 240 14.44 9.51 5.61
N ILE A 241 14.71 8.21 5.70
CA ILE A 241 13.74 7.12 5.53
C ILE A 241 13.55 6.45 6.89
N ARG A 242 12.32 6.46 7.38
CA ARG A 242 11.91 5.81 8.64
C ARG A 242 11.14 4.53 8.32
N ARG A 243 11.55 3.42 8.92
CA ARG A 243 10.85 2.14 8.85
C ARG A 243 9.83 2.04 9.99
N VAL A 244 8.65 1.52 9.70
CA VAL A 244 7.62 1.22 10.70
C VAL A 244 7.07 -0.18 10.46
N ASP A 245 7.05 -1.04 11.49
CA ASP A 245 6.20 -2.24 11.47
C ASP A 245 4.93 -1.97 12.29
N PRO A 246 3.78 -1.70 11.63
CA PRO A 246 2.57 -1.32 12.33
C PRO A 246 1.96 -2.49 13.15
N ARG A 247 2.55 -3.68 13.11
CA ARG A 247 2.06 -4.87 13.84
C ARG A 247 2.69 -5.05 15.21
N VAL A 248 3.90 -4.52 15.41
CA VAL A 248 4.70 -4.79 16.62
C VAL A 248 5.41 -3.55 17.17
N ASP A 249 5.65 -2.53 16.34
CA ASP A 249 6.46 -1.39 16.72
C ASP A 249 5.62 -0.11 16.77
N GLN A 250 5.62 0.55 17.93
CA GLN A 250 5.04 1.89 18.09
C GLN A 250 5.99 2.98 17.59
N GLN A 251 7.29 2.69 17.54
CA GLN A 251 8.31 3.64 17.15
C GLN A 251 8.82 3.35 15.74
N SER A 252 8.99 4.42 14.97
CA SER A 252 9.70 4.32 13.71
C SER A 252 11.20 4.13 13.96
N GLN A 253 11.88 3.40 13.08
CA GLN A 253 13.32 3.15 13.12
C GLN A 253 14.00 3.87 11.96
N GLN A 254 15.15 4.50 12.20
CA GLN A 254 15.91 5.10 11.11
C GLN A 254 16.50 4.00 10.22
N ALA A 255 16.13 3.99 8.95
CA ALA A 255 16.62 3.01 7.99
C ALA A 255 17.68 3.59 7.05
N TRP A 256 17.60 4.89 6.78
CA TRP A 256 18.54 5.62 5.95
C TRP A 256 18.42 7.11 6.28
N ARG A 257 19.51 7.86 6.17
CA ARG A 257 19.49 9.32 6.19
C ARG A 257 20.44 9.90 5.16
N LYS A 258 20.23 11.18 4.84
CA LYS A 258 21.13 11.96 4.00
C LYS A 258 22.54 11.91 4.57
N GLY A 259 23.48 11.50 3.72
CA GLY A 259 24.88 11.28 4.09
C GLY A 259 25.28 9.81 4.23
N ASP A 260 24.33 8.88 4.36
CA ASP A 260 24.63 7.43 4.38
C ASP A 260 25.05 6.89 2.98
N GLY A 261 24.87 7.71 1.94
CA GLY A 261 25.13 7.36 0.54
C GLY A 261 23.90 6.78 -0.17
N PRO A 262 23.84 6.80 -1.52
CA PRO A 262 22.74 6.19 -2.26
C PRO A 262 22.80 4.65 -2.16
N SER A 263 21.68 3.97 -2.44
CA SER A 263 21.71 2.52 -2.64
C SER A 263 22.68 2.14 -3.76
N GLU A 264 23.33 0.97 -3.68
CA GLU A 264 24.27 0.51 -4.72
C GLU A 264 23.61 0.37 -6.10
N ARG A 265 22.32 0.01 -6.13
CA ARG A 265 21.54 -0.11 -7.37
C ARG A 265 20.91 1.20 -7.76
N GLU A 266 20.89 1.53 -9.04
CA GLU A 266 20.07 2.62 -9.58
C GLU A 266 18.58 2.23 -9.66
N PRO A 267 17.65 3.21 -9.60
CA PRO A 267 16.26 2.92 -9.87
C PRO A 267 16.10 2.47 -11.33
N THR A 268 15.33 1.40 -11.53
CA THR A 268 15.19 0.72 -12.82
C THR A 268 14.72 1.65 -13.95
N GLY A 269 13.87 2.62 -13.64
CA GLY A 269 13.32 3.56 -14.61
C GLY A 269 12.54 2.86 -15.73
N THR A 270 12.71 3.39 -16.95
CA THR A 270 12.04 2.89 -18.15
C THR A 270 12.67 1.64 -18.75
N ASN A 271 13.87 1.24 -18.29
CA ASN A 271 14.69 0.15 -18.85
C ASN A 271 14.19 -1.26 -18.47
N TRP A 272 12.88 -1.40 -18.23
CA TRP A 272 12.24 -2.62 -17.79
C TRP A 272 11.48 -3.34 -18.93
N PRO A 273 11.64 -4.67 -19.08
CA PRO A 273 12.56 -5.53 -18.36
C PRO A 273 14.01 -5.35 -18.84
N PRO A 274 15.00 -5.55 -17.95
CA PRO A 274 16.40 -5.48 -18.33
C PRO A 274 16.68 -6.49 -19.45
N GLY A 275 17.27 -6.01 -20.56
CA GLY A 275 17.64 -6.85 -21.71
C GLY A 275 16.69 -6.82 -22.91
N LEU A 276 15.66 -5.98 -22.91
CA LEU A 276 14.97 -5.55 -24.13
C LEU A 276 15.38 -4.12 -24.48
N ALA A 277 16.66 -3.91 -24.75
CA ALA A 277 17.06 -2.80 -25.61
C ALA A 277 16.66 -3.19 -27.04
N ASP A 278 16.04 -2.26 -27.76
CA ASP A 278 15.60 -2.43 -29.16
C ASP A 278 16.71 -2.95 -30.10
#